data_AF-A0A1B6FCZ5-F1
#
_entry.id   AF-A0A1B6FCZ5-F1
#
_cell.length_a   1.000
_cell.length_b   1.000
_cell.length_c   1.000
_cell.angle_alpha   90.00
_cell.angle_beta   90.00
_cell.angle_gamma   90.00
#
_symmetry.space_group_name_H-M   'P 1'
#
loop_
_entity.id
_entity.type
_entity.pdbx_description
1 polymer ?
#
loop_
_entity_poly.entity_id
_entity_poly.type
_entity_poly.pdbx_seq_one_letter_code
_entity_poly.pdbx_strand_id
1 'polypeptide(L)'
;AADVLIGEQAALPVVAGGNAANITPNVCYLTARIVDKLWQGMLLKDPHEVFDFILKLIAQAKRRPGSVPLEGLYHCLNRTILFLLSRGTDSIADQMPVLETLHKLTNHRGLV
;
A
#
# COMPACT_ATOMS: atom_id res chain seq x y z
N ALA A 1 6.10 -2.17 -26.20
CA ALA A 1 4.92 -1.35 -26.57
C ALA A 1 3.59 -2.08 -26.35
N ALA A 2 3.44 -2.83 -25.24
CA ALA A 2 2.18 -3.47 -24.83
C ALA A 2 1.75 -3.06 -23.40
N ASP A 3 2.66 -2.50 -22.60
CA ASP A 3 2.40 -2.11 -21.19
C ASP A 3 1.59 -0.81 -21.03
N VAL A 4 1.29 -0.10 -22.13
CA VAL A 4 0.59 1.19 -22.10
C VAL A 4 -0.95 1.04 -22.22
N LEU A 5 -1.45 -0.15 -22.56
CA LEU A 5 -2.89 -0.34 -22.88
C LEU A 5 -3.74 -0.87 -21.72
N ILE A 6 -3.15 -1.26 -20.58
CA ILE A 6 -3.89 -1.89 -19.45
C ILE A 6 -4.35 -0.85 -18.41
N GLY A 7 -4.10 0.45 -18.63
CA GLY A 7 -4.32 1.49 -17.61
C GLY A 7 -5.76 1.95 -17.42
N GLU A 8 -6.57 1.98 -18.48
CA GLU A 8 -7.95 2.53 -18.41
C GLU A 8 -9.02 1.57 -18.94
N GLN A 9 -8.68 0.62 -19.83
CA GLN A 9 -9.65 -0.34 -20.40
C GLN A 9 -9.79 -1.66 -19.61
N ALA A 10 -8.97 -1.90 -18.59
CA ALA A 10 -9.05 -3.11 -17.76
C ALA A 10 -9.85 -2.90 -16.45
N ALA A 11 -10.35 -1.69 -16.19
CA ALA A 11 -11.15 -1.43 -15.01
C ALA A 11 -12.54 -2.08 -15.19
N LEU A 12 -12.94 -2.91 -14.22
CA LEU A 12 -14.30 -3.43 -14.19
C LEU A 12 -15.27 -2.23 -14.08
N PRO A 13 -16.29 -2.14 -14.94
CA PRO A 13 -17.26 -1.06 -14.86
C PRO A 13 -18.01 -1.15 -13.53
N VAL A 14 -18.44 0.00 -13.01
CA VAL A 14 -19.34 0.03 -11.87
C VAL A 14 -20.65 -0.61 -12.30
N VAL A 15 -20.97 -1.75 -11.68
CA VAL A 15 -22.21 -2.50 -11.96
C VAL A 15 -23.45 -1.68 -11.62
N ALA A 16 -24.59 -2.02 -12.22
CA ALA A 16 -25.87 -1.37 -11.93
C ALA A 16 -26.15 -1.39 -10.41
N GLY A 17 -26.50 -0.22 -9.84
CA GLY A 17 -26.68 -0.03 -8.40
C GLY A 17 -25.41 0.33 -7.62
N GLY A 18 -24.24 0.28 -8.24
CA GLY A 18 -22.97 0.77 -7.65
C GLY A 18 -22.78 2.28 -7.80
N ASN A 19 -21.84 2.83 -7.03
CA ASN A 19 -21.46 4.25 -7.11
C ASN A 19 -19.94 4.41 -7.11
N ALA A 20 -19.40 5.03 -8.16
CA ALA A 20 -17.97 5.29 -8.32
C ALA A 20 -17.39 6.17 -7.19
N ALA A 21 -18.21 7.05 -6.61
CA ALA A 21 -17.80 7.91 -5.49
C ALA A 21 -17.42 7.10 -4.24
N ASN A 22 -17.92 5.85 -4.11
CA ASN A 22 -17.61 4.98 -2.97
C ASN A 22 -16.29 4.21 -3.16
N ILE A 23 -15.73 4.13 -4.38
CA ILE A 23 -14.55 3.31 -4.66
C ILE A 23 -13.35 3.83 -3.85
N THR A 24 -13.03 5.12 -3.98
CA THR A 24 -11.90 5.72 -3.27
C THR A 24 -12.00 5.56 -1.75
N PRO A 25 -13.09 5.96 -1.07
CA PRO A 25 -13.19 5.80 0.38
C PRO A 25 -13.16 4.34 0.82
N ASN A 26 -13.76 3.41 0.05
CA ASN A 26 -13.71 1.98 0.36
C ASN A 26 -12.30 1.41 0.23
N VAL A 27 -11.54 1.80 -0.80
CA VAL A 27 -10.14 1.40 -0.97
C VAL A 27 -9.30 1.94 0.19
N CYS A 28 -9.47 3.22 0.57
CA CYS A 28 -8.74 3.80 1.70
C CYS A 28 -9.08 3.09 3.02
N TYR A 29 -10.36 2.79 3.25
CA TYR A 29 -10.82 2.05 4.43
C TYR A 29 -10.25 0.63 4.46
N LEU A 30 -10.30 -0.09 3.34
CA LEU A 30 -9.73 -1.43 3.22
C LEU A 30 -8.24 -1.42 3.54
N THR A 31 -7.48 -0.46 2.98
CA THR A 31 -6.06 -0.30 3.28
C THR A 31 -5.80 -0.12 4.78
N ALA A 32 -6.58 0.74 5.45
CA ALA A 32 -6.46 0.91 6.90
C ALA A 32 -6.77 -0.38 7.68
N ARG A 33 -7.80 -1.14 7.28
CA ARG A 33 -8.14 -2.44 7.91
C ARG A 33 -7.04 -3.49 7.68
N ILE A 34 -6.41 -3.52 6.50
CA ILE A 34 -5.28 -4.42 6.22
C ILE A 34 -4.10 -4.09 7.14
N VAL A 35 -3.74 -2.81 7.29
CA VAL A 35 -2.68 -2.39 8.19
C VAL A 35 -3.03 -2.72 9.65
N ASP A 36 -4.27 -2.55 10.08
CA ASP A 36 -4.67 -2.95 11.44
C ASP A 36 -4.54 -4.46 11.65
N LYS A 37 -4.88 -5.29 10.65
CA LYS A 37 -4.71 -6.74 10.73
C LYS A 37 -3.25 -7.16 10.70
N LEU A 38 -2.39 -6.44 9.98
CA LEU A 38 -0.94 -6.59 10.02
C LEU A 38 -0.41 -6.37 11.44
N TRP A 39 -0.78 -5.25 12.07
CA TRP A 39 -0.37 -4.93 13.44
C TRP A 39 -0.91 -5.90 14.49
N GLN A 40 -2.09 -6.50 14.25
CA GLN A 40 -2.66 -7.53 15.11
C GLN A 40 -2.00 -8.92 14.93
N GLY A 41 -1.10 -9.09 13.96
CA GLY A 41 -0.55 -10.41 13.61
C GLY A 41 -1.59 -11.37 13.01
N MET A 42 -2.72 -10.83 12.53
CA MET A 42 -3.84 -11.61 11.98
C MET A 42 -3.83 -11.69 10.45
N LEU A 43 -2.85 -11.06 9.81
CA LEU A 43 -2.70 -11.06 8.36
C LEU A 43 -1.68 -12.14 7.96
N LEU A 44 -2.12 -13.16 7.21
CA LEU A 44 -1.27 -14.25 6.72
C LEU A 44 -0.43 -13.88 5.48
N LYS A 45 -0.31 -12.58 5.19
CA LYS A 45 0.43 -12.05 4.04
C LYS A 45 1.75 -11.45 4.47
N ASP A 46 2.73 -11.52 3.57
CA ASP A 46 4.01 -10.87 3.77
C ASP A 46 3.80 -9.36 4.00
N PRO A 47 4.28 -8.80 5.13
CA PRO A 47 4.24 -7.37 5.39
C PRO A 47 4.83 -6.51 4.25
N HIS A 48 5.80 -7.02 3.51
CA HIS A 48 6.38 -6.34 2.35
C HIS A 48 5.42 -6.25 1.15
N GLU A 49 4.51 -7.22 0.97
CA GLU A 49 3.43 -7.13 -0.03
C GLU A 49 2.46 -5.99 0.34
N VAL A 50 2.18 -5.79 1.64
CA VAL A 50 1.33 -4.69 2.13
C VAL A 50 2.00 -3.34 1.86
N PHE A 51 3.31 -3.24 2.09
CA PHE A 51 4.08 -2.04 1.75
C PHE A 51 3.99 -1.71 0.26
N ASP A 52 4.23 -2.69 -0.62
CA ASP A 52 4.18 -2.48 -2.08
C ASP A 52 2.77 -2.13 -2.56
N PHE A 53 1.74 -2.71 -1.94
CA PHE A 53 0.34 -2.38 -2.21
C PHE A 53 0.03 -0.91 -1.90
N ILE A 54 0.44 -0.41 -0.74
CA ILE A 54 0.20 0.99 -0.34
C ILE A 54 0.98 1.95 -1.25
N LEU A 55 2.23 1.64 -1.60
CA LEU A 55 3.02 2.45 -2.54
C LEU A 55 2.34 2.57 -3.90
N LYS A 56 1.80 1.46 -4.43
CA LYS A 56 1.07 1.47 -5.70
C LYS A 56 -0.18 2.35 -5.63
N LEU A 57 -0.92 2.31 -4.52
CA LEU A 57 -2.08 3.19 -4.29
C LEU A 57 -1.70 4.67 -4.25
N ILE A 58 -0.63 5.02 -3.51
CA ILE A 58 -0.14 6.41 -3.45
C ILE A 58 0.31 6.89 -4.83
N ALA A 59 1.06 6.07 -5.57
CA ALA A 59 1.50 6.40 -6.93
C ALA A 59 0.30 6.63 -7.88
N GLN A 60 -0.77 5.85 -7.76
CA GLN A 60 -2.00 6.04 -8.53
C GLN A 60 -2.75 7.31 -8.10
N ALA A 61 -2.90 7.54 -6.80
CA ALA A 61 -3.57 8.72 -6.24
C ALA A 61 -2.88 10.02 -6.68
N LYS A 62 -1.54 10.06 -6.72
CA LYS A 62 -0.76 11.23 -7.18
C LYS A 62 -1.00 11.57 -8.66
N ARG A 63 -1.42 10.62 -9.49
CA ARG A 63 -1.77 10.87 -10.90
C ARG A 63 -3.13 11.57 -11.06
N ARG A 64 -3.97 11.59 -10.02
CA ARG A 64 -5.30 12.20 -10.01
C ARG A 64 -5.45 13.13 -8.79
N PRO A 65 -4.77 14.30 -8.78
CA PRO A 65 -4.79 15.21 -7.64
C PRO A 65 -6.23 15.64 -7.30
N GLY A 66 -6.59 15.60 -6.01
CA GLY A 66 -7.90 16.05 -5.51
C GLY A 66 -9.00 14.99 -5.41
N SER A 67 -8.78 13.75 -5.89
CA SER A 67 -9.81 12.69 -5.76
C SER A 67 -9.59 11.71 -4.61
N VAL A 68 -8.36 11.62 -4.08
CA VAL A 68 -7.98 10.66 -3.03
C VAL A 68 -7.35 11.38 -1.84
N PRO A 69 -7.82 11.12 -0.59
CA PRO A 69 -7.17 11.64 0.61
C PRO A 69 -5.82 10.94 0.82
N LEU A 70 -4.75 11.57 0.33
CA LEU A 70 -3.38 11.03 0.42
C LEU A 70 -2.90 10.86 1.87
N GLU A 71 -3.34 11.73 2.78
CA GLU A 71 -2.94 11.72 4.20
C GLU A 71 -3.19 10.34 4.85
N GLY A 72 -4.37 9.76 4.63
CA GLY A 72 -4.71 8.44 5.18
C GLY A 72 -3.84 7.31 4.63
N LEU A 73 -3.48 7.37 3.34
CA LEU A 73 -2.60 6.39 2.72
C LEU A 73 -1.16 6.53 3.22
N TYR A 74 -0.67 7.75 3.40
CA TYR A 74 0.64 8.02 4.01
C TYR A 74 0.70 7.56 5.46
N HIS A 75 -0.37 7.76 6.24
CA HIS A 75 -0.47 7.25 7.59
C HIS A 75 -0.39 5.71 7.62
N CYS A 76 -1.10 5.03 6.71
CA CYS A 76 -1.00 3.58 6.55
C CYS A 76 0.41 3.13 6.16
N LEU A 77 1.06 3.83 5.22
CA LEU A 77 2.44 3.56 4.81
C LEU A 77 3.39 3.66 5.99
N ASN A 78 3.33 4.76 6.76
CA ASN A 78 4.18 4.98 7.92
C ASN A 78 3.99 3.89 8.99
N ARG A 79 2.74 3.48 9.25
CA ARG A 79 2.45 2.36 10.16
C ARG A 79 3.04 1.04 9.67
N THR A 80 3.00 0.78 8.36
CA THR A 80 3.60 -0.43 7.79
C THR A 80 5.13 -0.39 7.86
N ILE A 81 5.76 0.76 7.57
CA ILE A 81 7.20 0.96 7.73
C ILE A 81 7.63 0.74 9.17
N LEU A 82 6.91 1.35 10.13
CA LEU A 82 7.18 1.17 11.55
C LEU A 82 7.06 -0.30 11.96
N PHE A 83 6.03 -1.00 11.50
CA PHE A 83 5.87 -2.43 11.77
C PHE A 83 7.08 -3.25 11.30
N LEU A 84 7.51 -3.02 10.05
CA LEU A 84 8.64 -3.71 9.42
C LEU A 84 9.97 -3.43 10.14
N LEU A 85 10.24 -2.16 10.46
CA LEU A 85 11.48 -1.76 11.15
C LEU A 85 11.49 -2.10 12.64
N SER A 86 10.33 -2.41 13.24
CA SER A 86 10.21 -2.80 14.65
C SER A 86 10.25 -4.32 14.85
N ARG A 87 10.69 -5.09 13.85
CA ARG A 87 10.96 -6.53 14.02
C ARG A 87 12.29 -6.76 14.74
N GLY A 88 12.37 -7.87 15.47
CA GLY A 88 13.58 -8.25 16.18
C GLY A 88 14.74 -8.35 15.19
N THR A 89 15.96 -8.09 15.64
CA THR A 89 17.18 -8.17 14.82
C THR A 89 18.20 -9.12 15.45
N ASP A 90 17.71 -10.07 16.24
CA ASP A 90 18.51 -10.95 17.08
C ASP A 90 19.25 -12.02 16.26
N SER A 91 18.72 -12.39 15.09
CA SER A 91 19.36 -13.30 14.13
C SER A 91 19.49 -12.69 12.73
N ILE A 92 20.37 -13.26 11.90
CA ILE A 92 20.50 -12.88 10.48
C ILE A 92 19.16 -13.03 9.76
N ALA A 93 18.40 -14.09 10.06
CA ALA A 93 17.09 -14.32 9.46
C ALA A 93 16.10 -13.19 9.80
N ASP A 94 16.15 -12.67 11.02
CA ASP A 94 15.28 -11.57 11.45
C ASP A 94 15.76 -10.21 10.91
N GLN A 95 17.06 -10.07 10.61
CA GLN A 95 17.64 -8.86 10.01
C GLN A 95 17.29 -8.71 8.52
N MET A 96 17.13 -9.81 7.77
CA MET A 96 16.86 -9.77 6.33
C MET A 96 15.60 -8.97 5.95
N PRO A 97 14.43 -9.16 6.62
CA PRO A 97 13.25 -8.30 6.41
C PRO A 97 13.50 -6.81 6.65
N VAL A 98 14.28 -6.45 7.67
CA VAL A 98 14.60 -5.05 7.98
C VAL A 98 15.49 -4.46 6.88
N LEU A 99 16.48 -5.21 6.40
CA LEU A 99 17.34 -4.79 5.29
C LEU A 99 16.55 -4.59 3.99
N GLU A 100 15.63 -5.50 3.69
CA GLU A 100 14.72 -5.37 2.55
C GLU A 100 13.88 -4.09 2.66
N THR A 101 13.35 -3.81 3.85
CA THR A 101 12.60 -2.57 4.11
C THR A 101 13.45 -1.33 3.83
N LEU A 102 14.68 -1.27 4.34
CA LEU A 102 15.59 -0.15 4.11
C LEU A 102 15.94 0.02 2.61
N HIS A 103 16.12 -1.09 1.90
CA HIS A 103 16.35 -1.06 0.45
C HIS A 103 15.12 -0.49 -0.28
N LYS A 104 13.91 -0.93 0.07
CA LYS A 104 12.67 -0.42 -0.51
C LYS A 104 12.47 1.08 -0.25
N LEU A 105 12.76 1.56 0.96
CA LEU A 105 12.69 2.98 1.30
C LEU A 105 13.66 3.81 0.45
N THR A 106 14.89 3.32 0.27
CA THR A 106 15.90 3.98 -0.55
C THR A 106 15.46 4.09 -2.02
N ASN A 107 14.91 3.01 -2.58
CA ASN A 107 14.46 2.98 -3.97
C ASN A 107 13.20 3.82 -4.22
N HIS A 108 12.36 4.03 -3.20
CA HIS A 108 11.08 4.74 -3.32
C HIS A 108 11.08 6.12 -2.63
N ARG A 109 12.25 6.72 -2.39
CA ARG A 109 12.41 8.01 -1.67
C ARG A 109 11.58 9.21 -2.16
N GLY A 110 11.01 9.17 -3.36
CA GLY A 110 10.13 10.22 -3.89
C GLY A 110 8.63 9.98 -3.61
N LEU A 111 8.30 8.81 -3.07
CA LEU A 111 6.95 8.38 -2.69
C LEU A 111 6.79 8.19 -1.18
N VAL A 112 7.88 7.95 -0.46
CA VAL A 112 7.95 7.87 1.00
C VAL A 112 8.18 9.26 1.58
#